data_AF-A0A101GEY5-F1
#
_entry.id   AF-A0A101GEY5-F1
#
_cell.length_a   1.000
_cell.length_b   1.000
_cell.length_c   1.000
_cell.angle_alpha   90.00
_cell.angle_beta   90.00
_cell.angle_gamma   90.00
#
_symmetry.space_group_name_H-M   'P 1'
#
loop_
_entity.id
_entity.type
_entity.pdbx_description
1 polymer ?
#
loop_
_entity_poly.entity_id
_entity_poly.type
_entity_poly.pdbx_seq_one_letter_code
_entity_poly.pdbx_strand_id
1 'polypeptide(L)'
;MRCGKKRRGAVLALTLVVMVFGIAFAGAAFYLVENMFSTTMNVVRDARLNVAAEDGLEIGKVWLDEEIRSTGSLPRFFSGGVEGEINVPEDLEELRVQHFPLAPASGDVEVDLEVEVFDLKYEVLTIDTDELVPGNIFPPQLNERMLRYLGSRHLFSSYAASNRGEGSIGAGFGIDNYGAYLIRSRAVFGNRQKVLSEAVIRKLRD
;
A
#
# COMPACT_ATOMS: atom_id res chain seq x y z
N MET A 1 -30.57 -44.92 69.35
CA MET A 1 -29.59 -44.20 68.50
C MET A 1 -30.07 -44.26 67.05
N ARG A 2 -30.42 -43.13 66.42
CA ARG A 2 -30.92 -43.09 65.04
C ARG A 2 -29.76 -43.26 64.06
N CYS A 3 -29.77 -44.35 63.30
CA CYS A 3 -28.81 -44.63 62.24
C CYS A 3 -29.11 -43.75 61.01
N GLY A 4 -28.19 -42.84 60.69
CA GLY A 4 -28.34 -41.89 59.58
C GLY A 4 -28.26 -42.58 58.22
N LYS A 5 -29.34 -42.50 57.43
CA LYS A 5 -29.37 -42.98 56.03
C LYS A 5 -28.33 -42.21 55.20
N LYS A 6 -27.24 -42.88 54.80
CA LYS A 6 -26.22 -42.31 53.89
C LYS A 6 -26.83 -42.02 52.52
N ARG A 7 -26.78 -40.76 52.10
CA ARG A 7 -27.31 -40.24 50.81
C ARG A 7 -26.46 -40.75 49.63
N ARG A 8 -26.65 -42.00 49.21
CA ARG A 8 -25.93 -42.59 48.06
C ARG A 8 -26.44 -42.11 46.69
N GLY A 9 -27.64 -41.51 46.61
CA GLY A 9 -28.20 -40.98 45.35
C GLY A 9 -27.70 -39.59 44.94
N ALA A 10 -27.14 -38.80 45.86
CA ALA A 10 -26.70 -37.43 45.57
C ALA A 10 -25.37 -37.36 44.80
N VAL A 11 -24.54 -38.40 44.88
CA VAL A 11 -23.21 -38.43 44.25
C VAL A 11 -23.33 -38.50 42.73
N LEU A 12 -24.24 -39.33 42.20
CA LEU A 12 -24.47 -39.48 40.77
C LEU A 12 -24.91 -38.15 40.12
N ALA A 13 -25.88 -37.47 40.75
CA ALA A 13 -26.38 -36.19 40.27
C ALA A 13 -25.26 -35.13 40.29
N LEU A 14 -24.45 -35.09 41.35
CA LEU A 14 -23.32 -34.17 41.44
C LEU A 14 -22.27 -34.45 40.36
N THR A 15 -21.89 -35.71 40.14
CA THR A 15 -20.92 -36.07 39.09
C THR A 15 -21.42 -35.71 37.70
N LEU A 16 -22.73 -35.86 37.45
CA LEU A 16 -23.32 -35.52 36.16
C LEU A 16 -23.31 -34.00 35.93
N VAL A 17 -23.63 -33.20 36.95
CA VAL A 17 -23.51 -31.73 36.88
C VAL A 17 -22.07 -31.31 36.59
N VAL A 18 -21.10 -31.87 37.32
CA VAL A 18 -19.67 -31.55 37.10
C VAL A 18 -19.22 -31.96 35.69
N MET A 19 -19.67 -33.10 35.18
CA MET A 19 -19.35 -33.54 33.82
C MET A 19 -19.93 -32.60 32.77
N VAL A 20 -21.19 -32.17 32.91
CA VAL A 20 -21.82 -31.20 31.99
C VAL A 20 -21.08 -29.86 32.03
N PHE A 21 -20.72 -29.37 33.23
CA PHE A 21 -19.91 -28.16 33.35
C PHE A 21 -18.53 -28.33 32.71
N GLY A 22 -17.88 -29.49 32.87
CA GLY A 22 -16.60 -29.79 32.22
C GLY A 22 -16.70 -29.76 30.69
N ILE A 23 -17.76 -30.33 30.11
CA ILE A 23 -18.01 -30.30 28.67
C ILE A 23 -18.29 -28.87 28.19
N ALA A 24 -19.14 -28.13 28.90
CA ALA A 24 -19.44 -26.74 28.56
C ALA A 24 -18.19 -25.85 28.62
N PHE A 25 -17.35 -26.04 29.64
CA PHE A 25 -16.09 -25.31 29.78
C PHE A 25 -15.09 -25.67 28.68
N ALA A 26 -14.95 -26.95 28.33
CA ALA A 26 -14.11 -27.39 27.21
C ALA A 26 -14.59 -26.80 25.87
N GLY A 27 -15.91 -26.75 25.65
CA GLY A 27 -16.50 -26.09 24.47
C GLY A 27 -16.18 -24.60 24.40
N ALA A 28 -16.31 -23.88 25.52
CA ALA A 28 -15.95 -22.46 25.60
C ALA A 28 -14.44 -22.24 25.36
N ALA A 29 -13.58 -23.07 25.93
CA ALA A 29 -12.14 -22.99 25.72
C ALA A 29 -11.77 -23.25 24.25
N PHE A 30 -12.39 -24.25 23.61
CA PHE A 30 -12.17 -24.56 22.20
C PHE A 30 -12.58 -23.38 21.29
N TYR A 31 -13.76 -22.79 21.55
CA TYR A 31 -14.23 -21.60 20.84
C TYR A 31 -13.28 -20.40 20.98
N LEU A 32 -12.72 -20.16 22.17
CA LEU A 32 -11.73 -19.10 22.37
C LEU A 32 -10.45 -19.35 21.58
N VAL A 33 -9.97 -20.60 21.58
CA VAL A 33 -8.76 -21.01 20.85
C VAL A 33 -8.95 -20.82 19.34
N GLU A 34 -10.05 -21.29 18.76
CA GLU A 34 -10.33 -21.12 17.33
C GLU A 34 -10.40 -19.64 16.92
N ASN A 35 -11.08 -18.82 17.71
CA ASN A 35 -11.14 -17.38 17.45
C ASN A 35 -9.78 -16.70 17.55
N MET A 36 -8.97 -17.07 18.53
CA MET A 36 -7.63 -16.52 18.70
C MET A 36 -6.70 -16.94 17.56
N PHE A 37 -6.78 -18.19 17.10
CA PHE A 37 -6.02 -18.66 15.93
C PHE A 37 -6.46 -17.93 14.66
N SER A 38 -7.76 -17.79 14.42
CA SER A 38 -8.29 -17.05 13.29
C SER A 38 -7.80 -15.60 13.28
N THR A 39 -7.88 -14.91 14.44
CA THR A 39 -7.43 -13.53 14.59
C THR A 39 -5.92 -13.40 14.34
N THR A 40 -5.12 -14.28 14.95
CA THR A 40 -3.66 -14.27 14.78
C THR A 40 -3.27 -14.49 13.32
N MET A 41 -3.90 -15.46 12.63
CA MET A 41 -3.60 -15.70 11.23
C MET A 41 -4.03 -14.55 10.32
N ASN A 42 -5.11 -13.84 10.66
CA ASN A 42 -5.48 -12.63 9.92
C ASN A 42 -4.42 -11.54 10.07
N VAL A 43 -3.92 -11.31 11.28
CA VAL A 43 -2.85 -10.32 11.52
C VAL A 43 -1.56 -10.69 10.77
N VAL A 44 -1.17 -11.96 10.77
CA VAL A 44 0.04 -12.42 10.05
C VAL A 44 -0.13 -12.22 8.54
N ARG A 45 -1.29 -12.56 7.97
CA ARG A 45 -1.57 -12.37 6.54
C ARG A 45 -1.57 -10.90 6.15
N ASP A 46 -2.16 -10.04 6.98
CA ASP A 46 -2.21 -8.61 6.72
C ASP A 46 -0.80 -7.99 6.85
N ALA A 47 0.02 -8.46 7.79
CA ALA A 47 1.42 -8.04 7.91
C ALA A 47 2.24 -8.44 6.68
N ARG A 48 2.09 -9.67 6.17
CA ARG A 48 2.75 -10.12 4.93
C ARG A 48 2.37 -9.23 3.74
N LEU A 49 1.07 -8.96 3.57
CA LEU A 49 0.58 -8.08 2.50
C LEU A 49 1.13 -6.65 2.63
N ASN A 50 1.23 -6.11 3.84
CA ASN A 50 1.80 -4.78 4.05
C ASN A 50 3.28 -4.73 3.69
N VAL A 51 4.07 -5.70 4.17
CA VAL A 51 5.51 -5.78 3.87
C VAL A 51 5.74 -5.90 2.36
N ALA A 52 5.03 -6.82 1.68
CA ALA A 52 5.16 -6.98 0.24
C ALA A 52 4.77 -5.71 -0.54
N ALA A 53 3.71 -5.02 -0.10
CA ALA A 53 3.30 -3.76 -0.74
C ALA A 53 4.31 -2.62 -0.49
N GLU A 54 4.92 -2.55 0.70
CA GLU A 54 6.00 -1.60 1.00
C GLU A 54 7.25 -1.88 0.15
N ASP A 55 7.64 -3.15 0.02
CA ASP A 55 8.75 -3.57 -0.83
C ASP A 55 8.50 -3.18 -2.30
N GLY A 56 7.26 -3.31 -2.79
CA GLY A 56 6.90 -2.87 -4.13
C GLY A 56 7.02 -1.37 -4.34
N LEU A 57 6.75 -0.54 -3.32
CA LEU A 57 7.02 0.90 -3.40
C LEU A 57 8.52 1.18 -3.53
N GLU A 58 9.35 0.46 -2.78
CA GLU A 58 10.80 0.62 -2.85
C GLU A 58 11.36 0.14 -4.20
N ILE A 59 10.86 -0.95 -4.77
CA ILE A 59 11.20 -1.40 -6.14
C ILE A 59 10.93 -0.29 -7.15
N GLY A 60 9.75 0.34 -7.09
CA GLY A 60 9.40 1.45 -7.98
C GLY A 60 10.32 2.66 -7.82
N LYS A 61 10.73 3.00 -6.59
CA LYS A 61 11.66 4.11 -6.31
C LYS A 61 13.05 3.81 -6.83
N VAL A 62 13.55 2.60 -6.58
CA VAL A 62 14.87 2.15 -7.05
C VAL A 62 14.93 2.18 -8.57
N TRP A 63 13.91 1.64 -9.25
CA TRP A 63 13.82 1.70 -10.70
C TRP A 63 13.85 3.15 -11.20
N LEU A 64 13.05 4.05 -10.60
CA LEU A 64 13.02 5.46 -11.00
C LEU A 64 14.39 6.14 -10.84
N ASP A 65 15.08 5.87 -9.73
CA ASP A 65 16.41 6.43 -9.46
C ASP A 65 17.51 5.83 -10.35
N GLU A 66 17.34 4.58 -10.80
CA GLU A 66 18.22 3.94 -11.77
C GLU A 66 17.99 4.48 -13.17
N GLU A 67 16.73 4.60 -13.60
CA GLU A 67 16.35 5.10 -14.91
C GLU A 67 16.79 6.56 -15.13
N ILE A 68 16.60 7.42 -14.13
CA ILE A 68 17.10 8.81 -14.18
C ILE A 68 18.63 8.83 -14.34
N ARG A 69 19.33 7.90 -13.70
CA ARG A 69 20.80 7.84 -13.71
C ARG A 69 21.35 7.25 -15.01
N SER A 70 20.70 6.24 -15.58
CA SER A 70 21.10 5.61 -16.84
C SER A 70 20.82 6.52 -18.03
N THR A 71 19.65 7.13 -18.07
CA THR A 71 19.18 7.92 -19.22
C THR A 71 19.62 9.39 -19.10
N GLY A 72 19.87 9.88 -17.89
CA GLY A 72 20.25 11.28 -17.66
C GLY A 72 19.10 12.26 -17.91
N SER A 73 17.85 11.77 -17.94
CA SER A 73 16.62 12.55 -18.08
C SER A 73 15.56 12.01 -17.12
N LEU A 74 14.52 12.81 -16.89
CA LEU A 74 13.36 12.38 -16.12
C LEU A 74 12.49 11.47 -17.00
N PRO A 75 12.08 10.28 -16.51
CA PRO A 75 11.15 9.41 -17.24
C PRO A 75 9.81 10.09 -17.44
N ARG A 76 9.25 9.96 -18.64
CA ARG A 76 8.00 10.62 -19.05
C ARG A 76 7.12 9.63 -19.78
N PHE A 77 5.83 9.71 -19.55
CA PHE A 77 4.87 8.92 -20.32
C PHE A 77 4.75 9.48 -21.74
N PHE A 78 4.36 8.62 -22.67
CA PHE A 78 4.21 8.98 -24.08
C PHE A 78 2.86 8.49 -24.58
N SER A 79 1.95 9.43 -24.90
CA SER A 79 0.65 9.12 -25.51
C SER A 79 0.52 9.87 -26.85
N GLY A 80 0.01 9.18 -27.87
CA GLY A 80 -0.43 9.81 -29.12
C GLY A 80 0.61 10.60 -29.94
N GLY A 81 1.90 10.53 -29.63
CA GLY A 81 2.95 11.25 -30.34
C GLY A 81 3.42 12.56 -29.68
N VAL A 82 2.86 12.95 -28.52
CA VAL A 82 3.22 14.17 -27.79
C VAL A 82 3.57 13.81 -26.34
N GLU A 83 4.71 14.30 -25.85
CA GLU A 83 5.16 14.07 -24.47
C GLU A 83 4.39 14.98 -23.50
N GLY A 84 3.86 14.42 -22.40
CA GLY A 84 3.27 15.21 -21.33
C GLY A 84 1.82 15.67 -21.56
N GLU A 85 1.22 15.34 -22.70
CA GLU A 85 -0.20 15.60 -22.99
C GLU A 85 -0.96 14.28 -23.08
N ILE A 86 -2.18 14.26 -22.54
CA ILE A 86 -3.04 13.08 -22.61
C ILE A 86 -4.49 13.50 -22.90
N ASN A 87 -5.13 12.77 -23.82
CA ASN A 87 -6.59 12.71 -23.89
C ASN A 87 -6.99 11.68 -22.85
N VAL A 88 -7.78 12.04 -21.83
CA VAL A 88 -8.12 11.10 -20.73
C VAL A 88 -8.62 9.80 -21.35
N PRO A 89 -7.80 8.74 -21.33
CA PRO A 89 -8.17 7.50 -22.00
C PRO A 89 -9.10 6.72 -21.10
N GLU A 90 -9.82 5.77 -21.71
CA GLU A 90 -10.53 4.70 -21.02
C GLU A 90 -9.59 3.92 -20.06
N ASP A 91 -8.28 3.90 -20.35
CA ASP A 91 -7.29 3.05 -19.69
C ASP A 91 -6.08 3.80 -19.11
N LEU A 92 -5.79 3.56 -17.83
CA LEU A 92 -4.68 4.16 -17.08
C LEU A 92 -3.29 3.80 -17.64
N GLU A 93 -3.22 2.85 -18.58
CA GLU A 93 -1.96 2.36 -19.14
C GLU A 93 -1.11 3.46 -19.77
N GLU A 94 -1.75 4.44 -20.39
CA GLU A 94 -1.04 5.48 -21.14
C GLU A 94 -0.26 6.45 -20.25
N LEU A 95 -0.67 6.59 -18.97
CA LEU A 95 0.07 7.40 -17.98
C LEU A 95 1.20 6.62 -17.30
N ARG A 96 1.30 5.31 -17.55
CA ARG A 96 2.35 4.48 -16.94
C ARG A 96 3.66 4.73 -17.66
N VAL A 97 4.64 5.11 -16.88
CA VAL A 97 6.03 5.17 -17.32
C VAL A 97 6.67 3.78 -17.21
N GLN A 98 6.24 3.00 -16.22
CA GLN A 98 6.69 1.62 -16.03
C GLN A 98 5.61 0.76 -15.39
N HIS A 99 5.60 -0.51 -15.80
CA HIS A 99 4.78 -1.57 -15.21
C HIS A 99 5.65 -2.78 -14.91
N PHE A 100 5.57 -3.26 -13.68
CA PHE A 100 6.07 -4.56 -13.26
C PHE A 100 4.85 -5.46 -13.09
N PRO A 101 4.63 -6.41 -14.00
CA PRO A 101 3.45 -7.26 -13.95
C PRO A 101 3.46 -8.10 -12.69
N LEU A 102 2.26 -8.60 -12.34
CA LEU A 102 2.06 -9.44 -11.17
C LEU A 102 3.04 -10.62 -11.15
N ALA A 103 3.92 -10.64 -10.15
CA ALA A 103 4.96 -11.65 -9.97
C ALA A 103 5.19 -11.92 -8.47
N PRO A 104 5.73 -13.09 -8.09
CA PRO A 104 5.98 -13.40 -6.68
C PRO A 104 6.87 -12.37 -6.00
N ALA A 105 6.49 -11.93 -4.81
CA ALA A 105 7.23 -10.95 -4.03
C ALA A 105 8.61 -11.50 -3.61
N SER A 106 9.60 -10.61 -3.58
CA SER A 106 10.94 -10.97 -3.14
C SER A 106 10.92 -11.34 -1.65
N GLY A 107 11.10 -12.62 -1.34
CA GLY A 107 11.12 -13.13 0.03
C GLY A 107 9.83 -13.81 0.50
N ASP A 108 8.73 -13.73 -0.26
CA ASP A 108 7.51 -14.50 -0.02
C ASP A 108 6.85 -14.93 -1.35
N VAL A 109 7.08 -16.18 -1.74
CA VAL A 109 6.57 -16.75 -3.00
C VAL A 109 5.06 -16.97 -3.00
N GLU A 110 4.40 -16.87 -1.84
CA GLU A 110 2.94 -17.02 -1.74
C GLU A 110 2.20 -15.69 -1.97
N VAL A 111 2.92 -14.56 -1.95
CA VAL A 111 2.36 -13.23 -2.18
C VAL A 111 2.78 -12.76 -3.56
N ASP A 112 1.80 -12.44 -4.40
CA ASP A 112 2.04 -11.85 -5.70
C ASP A 112 2.06 -10.32 -5.58
N LEU A 113 2.95 -9.67 -6.33
CA LEU A 113 3.22 -8.25 -6.29
C LEU A 113 3.19 -7.66 -7.70
N GLU A 114 2.45 -6.57 -7.85
CA GLU A 114 2.45 -5.72 -9.05
C GLU A 114 2.88 -4.30 -8.65
N VAL A 115 3.66 -3.66 -9.50
CA VAL A 115 4.11 -2.27 -9.29
C VAL A 115 3.88 -1.47 -10.55
N GLU A 116 3.25 -0.31 -10.40
CA GLU A 116 3.00 0.65 -11.47
C GLU A 116 3.59 2.00 -11.11
N VAL A 117 4.27 2.63 -12.06
CA VAL A 117 4.82 3.98 -11.91
C VAL A 117 4.13 4.89 -12.91
N PHE A 118 3.38 5.86 -12.40
CA PHE A 118 2.66 6.85 -13.20
C PHE A 118 3.37 8.19 -13.16
N ASP A 119 3.41 8.91 -14.28
CA ASP A 119 3.79 10.33 -14.30
C ASP A 119 2.58 11.18 -13.89
N LEU A 120 2.79 12.10 -12.94
CA LEU A 120 1.76 13.03 -12.48
C LEU A 120 1.83 14.39 -13.18
N LYS A 121 2.92 14.68 -13.90
CA LYS A 121 3.08 15.93 -14.66
C LYS A 121 2.60 15.69 -16.09
N TYR A 122 1.28 15.65 -16.24
CA TYR A 122 0.58 15.61 -17.51
C TYR A 122 -0.38 16.79 -17.67
N GLU A 123 -0.76 17.11 -18.90
CA GLU A 123 -1.84 18.04 -19.23
C GLU A 123 -3.00 17.30 -19.89
N VAL A 124 -4.21 17.56 -19.40
CA VAL A 124 -5.43 16.95 -19.93
C VAL A 124 -5.94 17.81 -21.08
N LEU A 125 -5.93 17.26 -22.30
CA LEU A 125 -6.42 17.95 -23.49
C LEU A 125 -7.93 17.87 -23.62
N THR A 126 -8.47 16.65 -23.50
CA THR A 126 -9.90 16.36 -23.60
C THR A 126 -10.29 15.37 -22.51
N ILE A 127 -11.48 15.58 -21.95
CA ILE A 127 -12.13 14.65 -21.03
C ILE A 127 -13.37 14.15 -21.76
N ASP A 128 -13.37 12.90 -22.18
CA ASP A 128 -14.61 12.27 -22.62
C ASP A 128 -15.41 11.85 -21.38
N THR A 129 -16.42 12.63 -21.05
CA THR A 129 -17.25 12.39 -19.87
C THR A 129 -18.15 11.17 -20.01
N ASP A 130 -18.39 10.71 -21.24
CA ASP A 130 -19.22 9.53 -21.51
C ASP A 130 -18.41 8.23 -21.31
N GLU A 131 -17.07 8.32 -21.40
CA GLU A 131 -16.13 7.21 -21.20
C GLU A 131 -15.52 7.17 -19.78
N LEU A 132 -15.82 8.15 -18.92
CA LEU A 132 -15.39 8.15 -17.53
C LEU A 132 -16.12 7.07 -16.72
N VAL A 133 -15.51 5.90 -16.58
CA VAL A 133 -16.02 4.82 -15.73
C VAL A 133 -15.95 5.23 -14.24
N PRO A 134 -17.08 5.34 -13.53
CA PRO A 134 -17.08 5.66 -12.10
C PRO A 134 -16.38 4.55 -11.31
N GLY A 135 -15.29 4.89 -10.62
CA GLY A 135 -14.50 3.95 -9.81
C GLY A 135 -13.05 3.76 -10.27
N ASN A 136 -12.71 4.18 -11.49
CA ASN A 136 -11.31 4.26 -11.90
C ASN A 136 -10.63 5.46 -11.22
N ILE A 137 -9.68 5.19 -10.34
CA ILE A 137 -8.89 6.22 -9.65
C ILE A 137 -7.77 6.67 -10.57
N PHE A 138 -8.02 7.77 -11.29
CA PHE A 138 -7.03 8.45 -12.10
C PHE A 138 -5.96 9.11 -11.19
N PRO A 139 -4.65 8.94 -11.48
CA PRO A 139 -3.60 9.61 -10.74
C PRO A 139 -3.82 11.13 -10.76
N PRO A 140 -3.65 11.85 -9.63
CA PRO A 140 -3.92 13.29 -9.58
C PRO A 140 -2.93 14.07 -10.45
N GLN A 141 -3.44 14.99 -11.26
CA GLN A 141 -2.62 15.88 -12.06
C GLN A 141 -1.83 16.86 -11.18
N LEU A 142 -0.52 16.95 -11.38
CA LEU A 142 0.35 17.97 -10.78
C LEU A 142 0.81 18.95 -11.85
N ASN A 143 0.11 20.08 -11.94
CA ASN A 143 0.50 21.16 -12.84
C ASN A 143 1.74 21.93 -12.35
N GLU A 144 2.35 22.72 -13.23
CA GLU A 144 3.56 23.48 -12.91
C GLU A 144 3.41 24.44 -11.72
N ARG A 145 2.20 25.00 -11.51
CA ARG A 145 1.93 25.91 -10.40
C ARG A 145 1.98 25.16 -9.07
N MET A 146 1.39 23.96 -9.03
CA MET A 146 1.44 23.07 -7.86
C MET A 146 2.86 22.58 -7.59
N LEU A 147 3.61 22.21 -8.63
CA LEU A 147 5.02 21.83 -8.50
C LEU A 147 5.89 22.97 -7.97
N ARG A 148 5.72 24.20 -8.49
CA ARG A 148 6.39 25.40 -7.95
C ARG A 148 6.03 25.64 -6.50
N TYR A 149 4.77 25.46 -6.13
CA TYR A 149 4.33 25.63 -4.75
C TYR A 149 4.95 24.58 -3.82
N LEU A 150 4.97 23.31 -4.23
CA LEU A 150 5.61 22.21 -3.50
C LEU A 150 7.12 22.41 -3.38
N GLY A 151 7.80 22.84 -4.45
CA GLY A 151 9.23 23.15 -4.44
C GLY A 151 9.60 24.37 -3.60
N SER A 152 8.73 25.39 -3.55
CA SER A 152 8.92 26.58 -2.71
C SER A 152 8.76 26.30 -1.21
N ARG A 153 8.03 25.23 -0.86
CA ARG A 153 7.88 24.74 0.49
C ARG A 153 8.87 23.60 0.69
N HIS A 154 10.10 23.92 1.11
CA HIS A 154 10.95 22.91 1.74
C HIS A 154 10.11 22.07 2.73
N LEU A 155 9.98 20.78 2.43
CA LEU A 155 9.40 19.76 3.31
C LEU A 155 10.32 19.66 4.54
N PHE A 156 10.10 20.53 5.52
CA PHE A 156 10.60 20.29 6.86
C PHE A 156 9.91 19.04 7.37
N SER A 157 10.65 17.92 7.42
CA SER A 157 10.26 16.82 8.30
C SER A 157 10.17 17.39 9.70
N SER A 158 8.97 17.41 10.28
CA SER A 158 8.72 17.94 11.62
C SER A 158 9.35 17.10 12.74
N TYR A 159 10.17 16.09 12.41
CA TYR A 159 10.80 15.21 13.41
C TYR A 159 12.32 15.03 13.32
N ALA A 160 13.04 15.58 12.33
CA ALA A 160 14.49 15.41 12.30
C ALA A 160 15.23 16.46 11.45
N ALA A 161 15.58 17.61 12.04
CA ALA A 161 16.73 18.40 11.58
C ALA A 161 17.02 19.56 12.54
N SER A 162 17.78 19.32 13.61
CA SER A 162 18.29 20.42 14.45
C SER A 162 19.81 20.56 14.42
N ASN A 163 20.55 19.90 13.51
CA ASN A 163 22.03 19.96 13.52
C ASN A 163 22.77 19.72 12.20
N ARG A 164 22.16 19.91 11.03
CA ARG A 164 22.93 20.03 9.77
C ARG A 164 22.62 21.37 9.14
N GLY A 165 23.64 22.22 9.05
CA GLY A 165 23.57 23.46 8.29
C GLY A 165 23.24 23.14 6.84
N GLU A 166 22.06 23.53 6.40
CA GLU A 166 21.67 23.51 4.99
C GLU A 166 21.50 24.96 4.53
N GLY A 167 22.29 25.30 3.52
CA GLY A 167 22.27 26.61 2.87
C GLY A 167 20.93 26.87 2.21
N SER A 168 20.47 28.11 2.36
CA SER A 168 19.36 28.68 1.60
C SER A 168 19.67 28.64 0.10
N ILE A 169 18.93 27.85 -0.68
CA ILE A 169 18.85 27.99 -2.14
C ILE A 169 17.42 28.33 -2.52
N GLY A 170 16.99 29.54 -2.13
CA GLY A 170 15.79 30.17 -2.69
C GLY A 170 16.13 30.93 -3.97
N ALA A 171 16.50 30.25 -5.06
CA ALA A 171 16.72 30.90 -6.37
C ALA A 171 16.76 29.98 -7.61
N GLY A 172 16.49 28.66 -7.51
CA GLY A 172 16.80 27.72 -8.61
C GLY A 172 15.76 26.62 -8.86
N PHE A 173 14.47 26.85 -8.61
CA PHE A 173 13.44 25.88 -8.97
C PHE A 173 13.18 25.90 -10.49
N GLY A 174 14.07 25.28 -11.26
CA GLY A 174 13.86 25.01 -12.68
C GLY A 174 12.85 23.89 -12.82
N ILE A 175 11.64 24.19 -13.31
CA ILE A 175 10.49 23.27 -13.42
C ILE A 175 10.80 22.07 -14.33
N ASP A 176 11.77 22.25 -15.24
CA ASP A 176 12.26 21.22 -16.16
C ASP A 176 13.16 20.20 -15.47
N ASN A 177 13.72 20.55 -14.30
CA ASN A 177 14.60 19.65 -13.55
C ASN A 177 13.82 18.81 -12.53
N TYR A 178 12.49 18.90 -12.45
CA TYR A 178 11.68 18.12 -11.50
C TYR A 178 10.62 17.26 -12.19
N GLY A 179 10.55 15.99 -11.79
CA GLY A 179 9.50 15.04 -12.14
C GLY A 179 8.70 14.65 -10.91
N ALA A 180 7.41 14.40 -11.08
CA ALA A 180 6.54 13.93 -10.01
C ALA A 180 5.81 12.67 -10.46
N TYR A 181 5.88 11.65 -9.63
CA TYR A 181 5.44 10.30 -9.96
C TYR A 181 4.55 9.74 -8.87
N LEU A 182 3.59 8.89 -9.24
CA LEU A 182 2.84 8.07 -8.32
C LEU A 182 3.29 6.63 -8.49
N ILE A 183 3.84 6.05 -7.43
CA ILE A 183 4.19 4.64 -7.40
C ILE A 183 3.04 3.94 -6.70
N ARG A 184 2.43 2.97 -7.39
CA ARG A 184 1.36 2.14 -6.86
C ARG A 184 1.87 0.72 -6.75
N SER A 185 1.78 0.15 -5.56
CA SER A 185 2.11 -1.25 -5.33
C SER A 185 0.84 -2.00 -4.91
N ARG A 186 0.61 -3.13 -5.56
CA ARG A 186 -0.51 -4.03 -5.28
C ARG A 186 0.02 -5.41 -4.91
N ALA A 187 -0.16 -5.78 -3.65
CA ALA A 187 0.14 -7.11 -3.13
C ALA A 187 -1.13 -7.96 -3.05
N VAL A 188 -1.05 -9.22 -3.47
CA VAL A 188 -2.17 -10.17 -3.53
C VAL A 188 -1.78 -11.46 -2.83
N PHE A 189 -2.63 -11.93 -1.92
CA PHE A 189 -2.45 -13.19 -1.20
C PHE A 189 -3.79 -13.92 -1.11
N GLY A 190 -3.97 -14.94 -1.95
CA GLY A 190 -5.25 -15.64 -2.11
C GLY A 190 -6.38 -14.68 -2.50
N ASN A 191 -7.41 -14.55 -1.64
CA ASN A 191 -8.56 -13.67 -1.88
C ASN A 191 -8.39 -12.26 -1.27
N ARG A 192 -7.21 -11.93 -0.73
CA ARG A 192 -6.94 -10.62 -0.14
C ARG A 192 -6.00 -9.84 -1.03
N GLN A 193 -6.21 -8.53 -1.07
CA GLN A 193 -5.32 -7.61 -1.73
C GLN A 193 -5.06 -6.39 -0.84
N LYS A 194 -3.87 -5.85 -0.95
CA LYS A 194 -3.47 -4.58 -0.36
C LYS A 194 -2.88 -3.71 -1.46
N VAL A 195 -3.39 -2.49 -1.57
CA VAL A 195 -2.85 -1.48 -2.47
C VAL A 195 -2.26 -0.36 -1.62
N LEU A 196 -1.00 -0.04 -1.87
CA LEU A 196 -0.34 1.14 -1.34
C LEU A 196 0.02 2.07 -2.50
N SER A 197 0.02 3.37 -2.26
CA SER A 197 0.42 4.34 -3.25
C SER A 197 1.17 5.48 -2.59
N GLU A 198 2.28 5.88 -3.19
CA GLU A 198 3.14 6.94 -2.70
C GLU A 198 3.48 7.90 -3.84
N ALA A 199 3.30 9.20 -3.60
CA ALA A 199 3.70 10.24 -4.53
C ALA A 199 5.14 10.66 -4.23
N VAL A 200 5.98 10.65 -5.27
CA VAL A 200 7.42 10.87 -5.17
C VAL A 200 7.84 11.98 -6.13
N ILE A 201 8.64 12.93 -5.63
CA ILE A 201 9.24 13.98 -6.44
C ILE A 201 10.71 13.66 -6.63
N ARG A 202 11.21 13.75 -7.87
CA ARG A 202 12.63 13.59 -8.21
C ARG A 202 13.15 14.82 -8.91
N LYS A 203 14.42 15.13 -8.62
CA LYS A 203 15.15 16.21 -9.27
C LYS A 203 16.24 15.61 -10.16
N LEU A 204 16.31 16.04 -11.41
CA LEU A 204 17.45 15.79 -12.28
C LEU A 204 18.66 16.50 -11.68
N ARG A 205 19.73 15.75 -11.39
CA ARG A 205 21.00 16.33 -10.93
C ARG A 205 21.72 16.93 -12.14
N ASP A 206 22.10 18.20 -12.02
CA ASP A 206 22.97 18.90 -12.95
C ASP A 206 24.39 18.28 -12.95
#